data_AF-A0A382ZKV8-F1
#
_entry.id   AF-A0A382ZKV8-F1
#
_cell.length_a   1.000
_cell.length_b   1.000
_cell.length_c   1.000
_cell.angle_alpha   90.00
_cell.angle_beta   90.00
_cell.angle_gamma   90.00
#
_symmetry.space_group_name_H-M   'P 1'
#
loop_
_entity.id
_entity.type
_entity.pdbx_description
1 polymer ?
#
loop_
_entity_poly.entity_id
_entity_poly.type
_entity_poly.pdbx_seq_one_letter_code
_entity_poly.pdbx_strand_id
1 'polypeptide(L)'
;SPQLTLDVAESIAEGRFEQEGFESVEEFLQLPQLAGLGMSADGLGVQSAFFEVRVIARYQDRYSYLTSLIHRDTISGEQSVLSRNFMRNFQPENISKQTDG
;
A
#
# COMPACT_ATOMS: atom_id res chain seq x y z
N SER A 1 -13.69 -8.64 -18.04
CA SER A 1 -13.13 -7.70 -17.05
C SER A 1 -13.97 -6.44 -17.04
N PRO A 2 -14.32 -5.89 -15.87
CA PRO A 2 -14.97 -4.59 -15.80
C PRO A 2 -14.09 -3.54 -16.48
N GLN A 3 -14.68 -2.69 -17.32
CA GLN A 3 -13.96 -1.63 -18.04
C GLN A 3 -13.96 -0.37 -17.19
N LEU A 4 -13.06 -0.31 -16.22
CA LEU A 4 -12.76 0.91 -15.47
C LEU A 4 -11.80 1.76 -16.31
N THR A 5 -12.19 2.99 -16.66
CA THR A 5 -11.28 3.91 -17.33
C THR A 5 -10.23 4.43 -16.36
N LEU A 6 -9.09 4.90 -16.88
CA LEU A 6 -8.01 5.45 -16.04
C LEU A 6 -8.51 6.63 -15.21
N ASP A 7 -9.16 7.62 -15.84
CA ASP A 7 -9.67 8.82 -15.16
C ASP A 7 -10.64 8.49 -14.01
N VAL A 8 -11.47 7.45 -14.18
CA VAL A 8 -12.40 7.01 -13.12
C VAL A 8 -11.62 6.30 -12.00
N ALA A 9 -10.64 5.47 -12.33
CA ALA A 9 -9.79 4.82 -11.33
C ALA A 9 -8.99 5.85 -10.50
N GLU A 10 -8.47 6.89 -11.15
CA GLU A 10 -7.76 8.00 -10.50
C GLU A 10 -8.70 8.76 -9.56
N SER A 11 -9.90 9.15 -10.03
CA SER A 11 -10.90 9.82 -9.21
C SER A 11 -11.31 8.99 -7.97
N ILE A 12 -11.44 7.68 -8.11
CA ILE A 12 -11.71 6.78 -6.97
C ILE A 12 -10.54 6.76 -6.00
N ALA A 13 -9.30 6.72 -6.51
CA ALA A 13 -8.10 6.69 -5.67
C ALA A 13 -7.90 8.00 -4.89
N GLU A 14 -8.19 9.15 -5.51
CA GLU A 14 -8.19 10.47 -4.89
C GLU A 14 -9.27 10.57 -3.81
N GLY A 15 -10.52 10.20 -4.12
CA GLY A 15 -11.61 10.20 -3.14
C GLY A 15 -11.33 9.32 -1.93
N ARG A 16 -10.72 8.14 -2.14
CA ARG A 16 -10.27 7.27 -1.05
C ARG A 16 -9.23 7.95 -0.14
N PHE A 17 -8.35 8.77 -0.69
CA PHE A 17 -7.36 9.50 0.10
C PHE A 17 -8.01 10.59 0.95
N GLU A 18 -8.99 11.31 0.41
CA GLU A 18 -9.72 12.37 1.13
C GLU A 18 -10.62 11.82 2.24
N GLN A 19 -11.17 10.61 2.07
CA GLN A 19 -12.10 9.96 3.00
C GLN A 19 -11.42 9.02 3.99
N GLU A 20 -10.08 9.01 4.04
CA GLU A 20 -9.27 8.11 4.89
C GLU A 20 -9.43 6.60 4.62
N GLY A 21 -10.14 6.22 3.55
CA GLY A 21 -10.34 4.82 3.16
C GLY A 21 -11.81 4.43 3.07
N PHE A 22 -12.06 3.12 3.00
CA PHE A 22 -13.39 2.53 3.09
C PHE A 22 -13.40 1.53 4.25
N GLU A 23 -14.49 1.49 5.01
CA GLU A 23 -14.65 0.58 6.15
C GLU A 23 -15.01 -0.84 5.71
N SER A 24 -15.57 -0.98 4.51
CA SER A 24 -16.02 -2.26 3.97
C SER A 24 -15.91 -2.33 2.45
N VAL A 25 -15.90 -3.55 1.90
CA VAL A 25 -15.93 -3.75 0.44
C VAL A 25 -17.27 -3.30 -0.14
N GLU A 26 -18.35 -3.46 0.63
CA GLU A 26 -19.70 -3.05 0.26
C GLU A 26 -19.79 -1.53 0.06
N GLU A 27 -19.19 -0.76 0.98
CA GLU A 27 -19.11 0.70 0.86
C GLU A 27 -18.35 1.11 -0.40
N PHE A 28 -17.19 0.48 -0.65
CA PHE A 28 -16.44 0.71 -1.90
C PHE A 28 -17.29 0.42 -3.14
N LEU A 29 -18.02 -0.70 -3.17
CA LEU A 29 -18.85 -1.10 -4.31
C LEU A 29 -20.09 -0.20 -4.50
N GLN A 30 -20.49 0.59 -3.51
CA GLN A 30 -21.58 1.55 -3.60
C GLN A 30 -21.20 2.86 -4.30
N LEU A 31 -19.92 3.07 -4.64
CA LEU A 31 -19.47 4.25 -5.36
C LEU A 31 -20.24 4.41 -6.68
N PRO A 32 -20.82 5.59 -6.97
CA PRO A 32 -21.56 5.85 -8.21
C PRO A 32 -20.76 5.53 -9.48
N GLN A 33 -19.43 5.73 -9.41
CA GLN A 33 -18.47 5.45 -10.48
C GLN A 33 -18.40 3.97 -10.88
N LEU A 34 -18.80 3.08 -9.97
CA LEU A 34 -18.75 1.63 -10.16
C LEU A 34 -20.09 1.02 -10.58
N ALA A 35 -21.16 1.83 -10.60
CA ALA A 35 -22.50 1.41 -10.95
C ALA A 35 -22.54 0.84 -12.38
N GLY A 36 -23.11 -0.36 -12.53
CA GLY A 36 -23.26 -1.02 -13.84
C GLY A 36 -21.98 -1.68 -14.37
N LEU A 37 -20.84 -1.61 -13.66
CA LEU A 37 -19.60 -2.29 -14.07
C LEU A 37 -19.57 -3.79 -13.72
N GLY A 38 -20.53 -4.26 -12.93
CA GLY A 38 -20.65 -5.68 -12.56
C GLY A 38 -19.48 -6.18 -11.71
N MET A 39 -18.91 -5.32 -10.85
CA MET A 39 -17.84 -5.73 -9.93
C MET A 39 -18.40 -6.64 -8.84
N SER A 40 -17.66 -7.71 -8.54
CA SER A 40 -17.91 -8.61 -7.40
C SER A 40 -16.98 -8.24 -6.24
N ALA A 41 -17.41 -8.56 -5.02
CA ALA A 41 -16.57 -8.48 -3.83
C ALA A 41 -15.47 -9.55 -3.80
N ASP A 42 -15.56 -10.59 -4.63
CA ASP A 42 -14.63 -11.73 -4.61
C ASP A 42 -13.17 -11.28 -4.82
N GLY A 43 -12.33 -11.57 -3.83
CA GLY A 43 -10.90 -11.23 -3.86
C GLY A 43 -10.56 -9.78 -3.51
N LEU A 44 -11.56 -8.93 -3.26
CA LEU A 44 -11.36 -7.58 -2.73
C LEU A 44 -11.29 -7.61 -1.21
N GLY A 45 -10.55 -6.67 -0.65
CA GLY A 45 -10.46 -6.45 0.80
C GLY A 45 -10.03 -5.02 1.10
N VAL A 46 -10.52 -4.48 2.22
CA VAL A 46 -10.14 -3.15 2.72
C VAL A 46 -9.02 -3.22 3.78
N GLN A 47 -8.50 -4.42 4.03
CA GLN A 47 -7.39 -4.68 4.93
C GLN A 47 -6.33 -5.53 4.22
N SER A 48 -5.07 -5.42 4.67
CA SER A 48 -3.98 -6.27 4.20
C SER A 48 -3.48 -7.22 5.30
N ALA A 49 -3.14 -8.45 4.89
CA ALA A 49 -2.40 -9.42 5.69
C ALA A 49 -0.88 -9.40 5.37
N PHE A 50 -0.46 -8.74 4.28
CA PHE A 50 0.92 -8.76 3.81
C PHE A 50 1.47 -7.34 3.65
N PHE A 51 2.70 -7.14 4.13
CA PHE A 51 3.36 -5.83 4.14
C PHE A 51 4.80 -5.97 3.67
N GLU A 52 5.26 -5.05 2.83
CA GLU A 52 6.68 -4.88 2.55
C GLU A 52 7.23 -3.76 3.43
N VAL A 53 8.17 -4.09 4.31
CA VAL A 53 8.85 -3.12 5.16
C VAL A 53 10.27 -2.91 4.66
N ARG A 54 10.59 -1.65 4.37
CA ARG A 54 11.91 -1.22 3.89
C ARG A 54 12.60 -0.39 4.97
N VAL A 55 13.76 -0.85 5.43
CA VAL A 55 14.56 -0.21 6.48
C VAL A 55 15.87 0.29 5.88
N ILE A 56 16.22 1.54 6.21
CA ILE A 56 17.55 2.12 6.00
C ILE A 56 18.15 2.39 7.37
N ALA A 57 19.26 1.73 7.70
CA ALA A 57 20.04 2.02 8.89
C ALA A 57 21.29 2.80 8.51
N ARG A 58 21.55 3.93 9.18
CA ARG A 58 22.74 4.76 8.96
C ARG A 58 23.61 4.78 10.23
N TYR A 59 24.91 4.60 10.06
CA TYR A 59 25.90 4.82 11.10
C TYR A 59 27.12 5.52 10.49
N GLN A 60 27.34 6.79 10.89
CA GLN A 60 28.32 7.68 10.24
C GLN A 60 28.08 7.73 8.72
N ASP A 61 29.06 7.27 7.93
CA ASP A 61 29.02 7.24 6.47
C ASP A 61 28.59 5.86 5.91
N ARG A 62 28.16 4.93 6.77
CA ARG A 62 27.71 3.59 6.37
C ARG A 62 26.19 3.51 6.34
N TYR A 63 25.68 2.90 5.29
CA TYR A 63 24.27 2.59 5.11
C TYR A 63 24.07 1.08 5.01
N SER A 64 23.00 0.57 5.62
CA SER A 64 22.52 -0.79 5.45
C SER A 64 21.05 -0.76 5.06
N TYR A 65 20.68 -1.63 4.14
CA TYR A 65 19.32 -1.74 3.62
C TYR A 65 18.75 -3.11 3.98
N LEU A 66 17.45 -3.14 4.31
CA LEU A 66 16.71 -4.37 4.53
C LEU A 66 15.31 -4.20 3.98
N THR A 67 14.90 -5.09 3.09
CA THR A 67 13.50 -5.26 2.69
C THR A 67 12.98 -6.55 3.32
N SER A 68 11.89 -6.46 4.07
CA SER A 68 11.25 -7.62 4.70
C SER A 68 9.82 -7.77 4.19
N LEU A 69 9.41 -8.99 3.84
CA LEU A 69 8.00 -9.33 3.66
C LEU A 69 7.46 -9.81 5.00
N ILE A 70 6.42 -9.14 5.49
CA ILE A 70 5.76 -9.43 6.76
C ILE A 70 4.37 -9.97 6.48
N HIS A 71 4.00 -11.04 7.18
CA HIS A 71 2.63 -11.50 7.30
C HIS A 71 2.07 -11.08 8.67
N ARG A 72 0.86 -10.53 8.66
CA ARG A 72 0.06 -10.18 9.84
C ARG A 72 -1.20 -11.01 9.83
N ASP A 73 -1.41 -11.80 10.87
CA ASP A 73 -2.68 -12.47 11.10
C ASP A 73 -3.80 -11.41 11.27
N THR A 74 -4.87 -11.54 10.49
CA THR A 74 -5.93 -10.52 10.45
C THR A 74 -6.86 -10.56 11.67
N ILE A 75 -6.82 -11.63 12.46
CA ILE A 75 -7.67 -11.81 13.65
C ILE A 75 -6.89 -11.43 14.90
N SER A 76 -5.70 -12.02 15.11
CA SER A 76 -4.88 -11.82 16.30
C SER A 76 -3.96 -10.60 16.21
N GLY A 77 -3.64 -10.15 15.00
CA GLY A 77 -2.64 -9.11 14.76
C GLY A 77 -1.19 -9.58 14.91
N GLU A 78 -0.95 -10.87 15.19
CA GLU A 78 0.40 -11.42 15.28
C GLU A 78 1.16 -11.24 13.97
N GLN A 79 2.44 -10.88 14.06
CA GLN A 79 3.28 -10.58 12.90
C GLN A 79 4.46 -11.54 12.81
N SER A 80 4.74 -12.01 11.59
CA SER A 80 5.88 -12.85 11.29
C SER A 80 6.62 -12.34 10.05
N VAL A 81 7.94 -12.48 10.06
CA VAL A 81 8.78 -12.15 8.89
C VAL A 81 8.87 -13.36 8.00
N LEU A 82 8.29 -13.28 6.80
CA LEU A 82 8.32 -14.36 5.81
C LEU A 82 9.63 -14.39 5.03
N SER A 83 10.21 -13.22 4.73
CA SER A 83 11.49 -13.14 4.02
C SER A 83 12.24 -11.85 4.34
N ARG A 84 13.56 -11.89 4.14
CA ARG A 84 14.47 -10.74 4.28
C ARG A 84 15.40 -10.65 3.08
N ASN A 85 15.61 -9.45 2.57
CA ASN A 85 16.53 -9.15 1.49
C ASN A 85 17.39 -7.93 1.83
N PHE A 86 18.71 -8.13 1.91
CA PHE A 86 19.69 -7.09 2.25
C PHE A 86 20.39 -6.47 1.03
N MET A 87 20.15 -7.01 -0.18
CA MET A 87 20.85 -6.57 -1.40
C MET A 87 20.09 -5.49 -2.17
N ARG A 88 18.84 -5.23 -1.79
CA ARG A 88 17.97 -4.29 -2.51
C ARG A 88 18.21 -2.88 -1.96
N ASN A 89 19.21 -2.20 -2.53
CA ASN A 89 19.36 -0.75 -2.35
C ASN A 89 18.11 -0.09 -2.91
N PHE A 90 17.29 0.53 -2.07
CA PHE A 90 16.21 1.40 -2.51
C PHE A 90 16.62 2.84 -2.22
N GLN A 91 16.58 3.70 -3.24
CA GLN A 91 16.66 5.13 -3.00
C GLN A 91 15.30 5.56 -2.44
N PRO A 92 15.25 6.20 -1.25
CA PRO A 92 14.01 6.83 -0.82
C PRO A 92 13.65 7.90 -1.86
N GLU A 93 12.46 7.83 -2.46
CA GLU A 93 12.06 8.70 -3.56
C GLU A 93 11.97 10.19 -3.21
N ASN A 94 12.21 10.61 -1.96
CA ASN A 94 12.31 12.02 -1.59
C ASN A 94 13.26 12.24 -0.40
N ILE A 95 14.55 12.44 -0.67
CA ILE A 95 15.40 13.34 0.13
C ILE A 95 15.97 14.40 -0.81
N SER A 96 15.10 15.03 -1.60
CA SER A 96 15.39 16.29 -2.26
C SER A 96 14.61 17.38 -1.53
N LYS A 97 15.13 17.81 -0.38
CA LYS A 97 15.13 19.22 0.03
C LYS A 97 15.89 19.40 1.34
N GLN A 98 16.77 20.40 1.29
CA GLN A 98 17.43 21.10 2.38
C GLN A 98 18.70 20.46 2.97
N THR A 99 19.78 20.60 2.21
CA THR A 99 21.08 20.95 2.81
C THR A 99 21.46 22.30 2.22
N ASP A 100 21.00 23.38 2.85
CA ASP A 100 21.65 24.69 2.75
C ASP A 100 22.42 24.90 4.06
N GLY A 101 23.65 25.38 3.92
CA GLY A 101 24.70 25.36 4.93
C GLY A 101 24.68 26.49 5.94
#